data_AF-A0A2A4IUV7-F1
#
_entry.id   AF-A0A2A4IUV7-F1
#
_cell.length_a   1.000
_cell.length_b   1.000
_cell.length_c   1.000
_cell.angle_alpha   90.00
_cell.angle_beta   90.00
_cell.angle_gamma   90.00
#
_symmetry.space_group_name_H-M   'P 1'
#
loop_
_entity.id
_entity.type
_entity.pdbx_description
1 polymer ?
#
loop_
_entity_poly.entity_id
_entity_poly.type
_entity_poly.pdbx_seq_one_letter_code
_entity_poly.pdbx_strand_id
1 'polypeptide(L)'
;MYLNYCRGLTFDEAPDYMYLRQLFRILFRTMNYQYDYTFDWTILRQRKQHMEAGAAPADRRSPSVQRRAQQQPSQPPPNNE
;
A
#
# COMPACT_ATOMS: atom_id res chain seq x y z
N MET A 1 -24.70 -21.38 7.60
CA MET A 1 -24.23 -21.57 8.99
C MET A 1 -24.18 -20.26 9.77
N TYR A 2 -23.44 -19.24 9.34
CA TYR A 2 -23.38 -17.92 10.01
C TYR A 2 -24.76 -17.24 10.17
N LEU A 3 -25.52 -17.05 9.09
CA LEU A 3 -26.81 -16.36 9.16
C LEU A 3 -27.85 -17.12 10.00
N ASN A 4 -27.82 -18.45 9.98
CA ASN A 4 -28.69 -19.27 10.83
C ASN A 4 -28.31 -19.13 12.31
N TYR A 5 -27.02 -19.05 12.63
CA TYR A 5 -26.55 -18.74 13.98
C TYR A 5 -27.04 -17.36 14.44
N CYS A 6 -26.85 -16.33 13.62
CA CYS A 6 -27.30 -14.97 13.98
C CYS A 6 -28.81 -14.87 14.20
N ARG A 7 -29.62 -15.61 13.44
CA ARG A 7 -31.08 -15.64 13.60
C ARG A 7 -31.55 -16.46 14.80
N GLY A 8 -30.70 -17.35 15.32
CA GLY A 8 -31.01 -18.20 16.48
C GLY A 8 -30.63 -17.60 17.82
N LEU A 9 -29.88 -16.50 17.84
CA LEU A 9 -29.49 -15.82 19.07
C LEU A 9 -30.73 -15.29 19.80
N THR A 10 -30.82 -15.61 21.09
CA THR A 10 -31.83 -14.99 21.97
C THR A 10 -31.41 -13.57 22.35
N PHE A 11 -32.35 -12.79 22.91
CA PHE A 11 -32.12 -11.37 23.20
C PHE A 11 -30.94 -11.10 24.15
N ASP A 12 -30.81 -11.91 25.20
CA ASP A 12 -29.77 -11.76 26.23
C ASP A 12 -28.55 -12.67 25.99
N GLU A 13 -28.52 -13.42 24.89
CA GLU A 13 -27.42 -14.33 24.60
C GLU A 13 -26.23 -13.60 23.98
N ALA A 14 -25.07 -13.75 24.62
CA ALA A 14 -23.82 -13.22 24.09
C ALA A 14 -23.36 -14.05 22.86
N PRO A 15 -23.11 -13.42 21.70
CA PRO A 15 -22.64 -14.13 20.53
C PRO A 15 -21.25 -14.75 20.76
N ASP A 16 -21.06 -15.99 20.30
CA ASP A 16 -19.75 -16.62 20.22
C ASP A 16 -18.97 -16.08 19.01
N TYR A 17 -18.34 -14.93 19.22
CA TYR A 17 -17.51 -14.30 18.20
C TYR A 17 -16.31 -15.16 17.79
N MET A 18 -15.83 -16.07 18.65
CA MET A 18 -14.71 -16.94 18.30
C MET A 18 -15.14 -17.95 17.24
N TYR A 19 -16.28 -18.61 17.47
CA TYR A 19 -16.88 -19.52 16.51
C TYR A 19 -17.18 -18.82 15.17
N LEU A 20 -17.81 -17.64 15.22
CA LEU A 20 -18.16 -16.90 14.01
C LEU A 20 -16.94 -16.48 13.19
N ARG A 21 -15.89 -15.96 13.85
CA ARG A 21 -14.63 -15.64 13.16
C ARG A 21 -13.97 -16.89 12.60
N GLN A 22 -14.00 -18.00 13.33
CA GLN A 22 -13.36 -19.24 12.89
C GLN A 22 -14.00 -19.79 11.62
N LEU A 23 -15.33 -19.67 11.48
CA LEU A 23 -16.06 -20.09 10.29
C LEU A 23 -15.51 -19.43 9.01
N PHE A 24 -15.31 -18.10 9.06
CA PHE A 24 -14.75 -17.36 7.93
C PHE A 24 -13.24 -17.58 7.77
N ARG A 25 -12.48 -17.75 8.86
CA ARG A 25 -11.04 -18.06 8.78
C ARG A 25 -10.77 -19.39 8.09
N ILE A 26 -11.57 -20.42 8.38
CA ILE A 26 -11.45 -21.72 7.71
C ILE A 26 -11.76 -21.56 6.23
N LEU A 27 -12.89 -20.95 5.89
CA LEU A 27 -13.28 -20.69 4.50
C LEU A 27 -12.21 -19.92 3.73
N PHE A 28 -11.65 -18.88 4.33
CA PHE A 28 -10.58 -18.05 3.75
C PHE A 28 -9.33 -18.87 3.41
N ARG A 29 -8.93 -19.76 4.32
CA ARG A 29 -7.79 -20.68 4.11
C ARG A 29 -8.09 -21.72 3.03
N THR A 30 -9.31 -22.27 3.01
CA THR A 30 -9.75 -23.25 2.00
C THR A 30 -9.75 -22.65 0.59
N MET A 31 -10.02 -21.34 0.47
CA MET A 31 -9.92 -20.62 -0.80
C MET A 31 -8.49 -20.13 -1.13
N ASN A 32 -7.49 -20.53 -0.34
CA ASN A 32 -6.08 -20.16 -0.52
C ASN A 32 -5.79 -18.64 -0.47
N TYR A 33 -6.63 -17.85 0.20
CA TYR A 33 -6.40 -16.42 0.36
C TYR A 33 -5.37 -16.09 1.46
N GLN A 34 -4.74 -14.91 1.35
CA GLN A 34 -3.71 -14.41 2.25
C GLN A 34 -4.16 -13.15 2.98
N TYR A 35 -3.72 -12.98 4.23
CA TYR A 35 -3.99 -11.77 5.03
C TYR A 35 -3.02 -10.65 4.66
N ASP A 36 -3.03 -10.23 3.40
CA ASP A 36 -2.17 -9.18 2.85
C ASP A 36 -2.77 -7.77 2.96
N TYR A 37 -4.02 -7.67 3.43
CA TYR A 37 -4.81 -6.43 3.50
C TYR A 37 -5.02 -5.76 2.13
N THR A 38 -4.90 -6.53 1.04
CA THR A 38 -5.17 -6.07 -0.32
C THR A 38 -6.65 -6.25 -0.63
N PHE A 39 -7.43 -5.19 -0.43
CA PHE A 39 -8.85 -5.17 -0.77
C PHE A 39 -9.08 -4.62 -2.19
N ASP A 40 -10.27 -4.82 -2.75
CA ASP A 40 -10.63 -4.31 -4.07
C ASP A 40 -10.32 -2.81 -4.23
N TRP A 41 -10.70 -1.98 -3.25
CA TRP A 41 -10.42 -0.55 -3.30
C TRP A 41 -8.92 -0.20 -3.29
N THR A 42 -8.07 -1.05 -2.72
CA THR A 42 -6.61 -0.86 -2.75
C THR A 42 -6.06 -1.13 -4.16
N ILE A 43 -6.55 -2.16 -4.82
CA ILE A 43 -6.19 -2.52 -6.20
C ILE A 43 -6.68 -1.46 -7.17
N LEU A 44 -7.93 -0.99 -7.02
CA LEU A 44 -8.48 0.07 -7.88
C LEU A 44 -7.64 1.35 -7.81
N ARG A 45 -7.21 1.75 -6.60
CA ARG A 45 -6.36 2.94 -6.42
C ARG A 45 -4.98 2.75 -7.06
N GLN A 46 -4.34 1.60 -6.87
CA GLN A 46 -3.05 1.29 -7.49
C GLN A 46 -3.14 1.29 -9.02
N ARG A 47 -4.18 0.69 -9.59
CA ARG A 47 -4.42 0.69 -11.05
C ARG A 47 -4.59 2.10 -11.60
N LYS A 48 -5.36 2.95 -10.90
CA LYS A 48 -5.55 4.36 -11.28
C LYS A 48 -4.23 5.13 -11.27
N GLN A 49 -3.45 4.99 -10.19
CA GLN A 49 -2.12 5.61 -10.08
C GLN A 49 -1.16 5.14 -11.17
N HIS A 50 -1.17 3.84 -11.50
CA HIS A 50 -0.33 3.29 -12.57
C HIS A 50 -0.75 3.81 -13.96
N MET A 51 -2.06 3.98 -14.20
CA MET A 51 -2.56 4.60 -15.44
C MET A 51 -2.18 6.09 -15.54
N GLU A 52 -2.30 6.84 -14.45
CA GLU A 52 -1.95 8.26 -14.40
C GLU A 52 -0.43 8.49 -14.51
N ALA A 53 0.39 7.62 -13.91
CA ALA A 53 1.84 7.66 -14.03
C ALA A 53 2.34 7.25 -15.43
N GLY A 54 1.65 6.31 -16.10
CA GLY A 54 1.95 5.93 -17.48
C GLY A 54 1.49 6.94 -18.54
N ALA A 55 0.61 7.87 -18.18
CA ALA A 55 0.10 8.94 -19.05
C ALA A 55 0.81 10.28 -18.85
N ALA A 56 1.82 10.36 -17.97
CA ALA A 56 2.64 11.56 -17.85
C ALA A 56 3.46 11.73 -19.14
N PRO A 57 3.34 12.87 -19.86
CA PRO A 57 4.23 13.14 -20.97
C PRO A 57 5.64 13.28 -20.42
N ALA A 58 6.56 12.49 -20.96
CA ALA A 58 7.98 12.74 -20.81
C ALA A 58 8.33 14.03 -21.56
N ASP A 59 8.04 15.21 -20.98
CA ASP A 59 8.63 16.45 -21.47
C ASP A 59 8.86 17.50 -20.37
N ARG A 60 10.02 18.14 -20.53
CA ARG A 60 10.57 19.33 -19.89
C ARG A 60 11.10 19.22 -18.47
N ARG A 61 12.38 18.83 -18.42
CA ARG A 61 13.43 19.72 -17.87
C ARG A 61 14.78 19.47 -18.55
N SER A 62 14.96 20.13 -19.69
CA SER A 62 16.26 20.66 -20.09
C SER A 62 16.20 22.17 -19.98
N PRO A 63 17.01 22.79 -19.12
CA PRO A 63 17.60 24.07 -19.43
C PRO A 63 19.10 23.86 -19.57
N SER A 64 19.52 23.55 -20.78
CA SER A 64 20.88 23.82 -21.24
C SER A 64 21.03 25.34 -21.42
N VAL A 65 21.38 26.08 -20.36
CA VAL A 65 22.02 27.40 -20.47
C VAL A 65 23.03 27.60 -19.34
N GLN A 66 24.29 27.34 -19.69
CA GLN A 66 25.41 28.27 -19.52
C GLN A 66 25.58 28.99 -18.17
N ARG A 67 26.45 28.46 -17.30
CA ARG A 67 27.49 29.23 -16.58
C ARG A 67 28.62 28.28 -16.16
N ARG A 68 29.47 27.91 -17.11
CA ARG A 68 30.83 27.40 -16.83
C ARG A 68 31.83 28.47 -17.26
N ALA A 69 31.81 29.58 -16.55
CA ALA A 69 32.89 30.54 -16.51
C ALA A 69 33.32 30.63 -15.05
N GLN A 70 34.42 29.94 -14.74
CA GLN A 70 35.39 30.16 -13.64
C GLN A 70 35.87 28.83 -13.04
N GLN A 71 37.00 28.39 -13.60
CA GLN A 71 38.17 27.81 -12.95
C GLN A 71 38.04 27.47 -11.45
N GLN A 72 38.21 26.18 -11.11
CA GLN A 72 38.90 25.75 -9.88
C GLN A 72 40.41 26.11 -10.00
N PRO A 73 41.21 26.17 -8.91
CA PRO A 73 41.04 25.45 -7.63
C PRO A 73 41.39 26.26 -6.36
N SER A 74 41.14 25.69 -5.17
CA SER A 74 42.05 25.62 -4.01
C SER A 74 41.36 24.91 -2.85
N GLN A 75 41.91 23.79 -2.40
CA GLN A 75 41.49 23.07 -1.20
C GLN A 75 41.86 23.87 0.07
N PRO A 76 41.07 23.83 1.16
CA PRO A 76 41.56 24.20 2.48
C PRO A 76 42.42 23.07 3.09
N PRO A 77 43.36 23.39 4.01
CA PRO A 77 44.43 22.50 4.46
C PRO A 77 43.94 21.33 5.33
N PRO A 78 44.77 20.29 5.56
CA PRO A 78 44.44 19.20 6.47
C PRO A 78 44.37 19.72 7.91
N ASN A 79 43.33 19.33 8.63
CA ASN A 79 43.21 19.58 10.06
C ASN A 79 43.96 18.49 10.82
N ASN A 80 45.01 18.87 11.55
CA ASN A 80 45.67 18.03 12.53
C ASN A 80 44.87 18.05 13.84
N GLU A 81 44.43 16.88 14.28
CA GLU A 81 44.52 16.44 15.68
C GLU A 81 44.90 14.95 15.69
#